data_AF-A0AB34GYN6-F1
#
_entry.id   AF-A0AB34GYN6-F1
#
_cell.length_a   1.000
_cell.length_b   1.000
_cell.length_c   1.000
_cell.angle_alpha   90.00
_cell.angle_beta   90.00
_cell.angle_gamma   90.00
#
_symmetry.space_group_name_H-M   'P 1'
#
loop_
_entity.id
_entity.type
_entity.pdbx_description
1 polymer ?
#
loop_
_entity_poly.entity_id
_entity_poly.type
_entity_poly.pdbx_seq_one_letter_code
_entity_poly.pdbx_strand_id
1 'polypeptide(L)'
;MVGQKPECSGLAEPETLPISKACAPSQEHPLPSDSTFLGSTLTAVADEEPESAPVPLLGSDKSAFTRVASTVSHQPTETPGIENSLAEMSTMTLELQSLCSLLQESKEEAVRTLQRKICDLQAQLQAQEEQHQEAQKAKEADIEKLNQALCLRYKNEKELQEVIQQQNEKILEQIDKSGELIRLREEVTQLTRSLRRAETETKVLQETLAGQLNPDSQPMATNWIQEKVWLSQEVDKLRVMFLEMKNEKAKLMVKFQSHRNILEENLRRSDKELKKLDDIVQHIYETLLSIPEVVRGCKELQGLLEFLS
;
A
#
# COMPACT_ATOMS: atom_id res chain seq x y z
N MET A 1 -12.71 52.40 -31.20
CA MET A 1 -11.75 51.30 -31.08
C MET A 1 -12.34 50.28 -30.11
N VAL A 2 -12.30 49.02 -30.53
CA VAL A 2 -12.95 47.86 -29.92
C VAL A 2 -12.45 47.67 -28.48
N GLY A 3 -13.37 47.72 -27.52
CA GLY A 3 -13.11 47.32 -26.14
C GLY A 3 -13.55 45.88 -25.93
N GLN A 4 -12.62 44.94 -26.08
CA GLN A 4 -12.75 43.58 -25.58
C GLN A 4 -12.54 43.60 -24.06
N LYS A 5 -13.56 43.20 -23.30
CA LYS A 5 -13.44 42.75 -21.91
C LYS A 5 -13.64 41.24 -21.89
N PRO A 6 -12.79 40.48 -21.16
CA PRO A 6 -12.85 39.03 -21.16
C PRO A 6 -13.92 38.51 -20.20
N GLU A 7 -14.57 37.44 -20.67
CA GLU A 7 -15.33 36.49 -19.88
C GLU A 7 -14.38 35.71 -18.93
N CYS A 8 -14.84 35.49 -17.70
CA CYS A 8 -14.43 34.37 -16.86
C CYS A 8 -15.59 34.09 -15.91
N SER A 9 -16.63 33.46 -16.46
CA SER A 9 -17.72 32.84 -15.71
C SER A 9 -17.24 31.49 -15.21
N GLY A 10 -17.51 31.22 -13.94
CA GLY A 10 -16.93 30.12 -13.17
C GLY A 10 -17.18 28.73 -13.76
N LEU A 11 -16.13 27.93 -13.73
CA LEU A 11 -16.20 26.47 -13.69
C LEU A 11 -15.81 26.05 -12.28
N ALA A 12 -16.83 25.85 -11.45
CA ALA A 12 -16.74 25.06 -10.23
C ALA A 12 -17.71 23.89 -10.41
N GLU A 13 -17.18 22.78 -10.90
CA GLU A 13 -17.83 21.47 -10.81
C GLU A 13 -17.59 20.93 -9.39
N PRO A 14 -18.62 20.66 -8.58
CA PRO A 14 -18.46 19.80 -7.44
C PRO A 14 -18.70 18.35 -7.87
N GLU A 15 -17.69 17.54 -7.63
CA GLU A 15 -17.66 16.09 -7.81
C GLU A 15 -18.91 15.42 -7.24
N THR A 16 -19.46 14.56 -8.08
CA THR A 16 -20.57 13.65 -7.82
C THR A 16 -20.18 12.60 -6.78
N LEU A 17 -20.80 12.68 -5.59
CA LEU A 17 -20.85 11.57 -4.64
C LEU A 17 -21.69 10.42 -5.23
N PRO A 18 -21.17 9.18 -5.36
CA PRO A 18 -22.02 8.03 -5.57
C PRO A 18 -22.47 7.47 -4.23
N ILE A 19 -23.74 7.73 -3.91
CA ILE A 19 -24.52 7.01 -2.90
C ILE A 19 -24.64 5.55 -3.37
N SER A 20 -23.87 4.64 -2.76
CA SER A 20 -24.03 3.21 -2.97
C SER A 20 -25.15 2.68 -2.06
N LYS A 21 -26.25 2.27 -2.70
CA LYS A 21 -27.37 1.55 -2.09
C LYS A 21 -26.90 0.14 -1.72
N ALA A 22 -26.93 -0.20 -0.43
CA ALA A 22 -26.90 -1.60 0.00
C ALA A 22 -28.35 -2.11 0.12
N CYS A 23 -28.71 -3.03 -0.76
CA CYS A 23 -29.92 -3.85 -0.68
C CYS A 23 -29.45 -5.29 -0.40
N ALA A 24 -29.82 -5.85 0.74
CA ALA A 24 -29.82 -7.30 0.96
C ALA A 24 -31.10 -7.88 0.31
N PRO A 25 -31.16 -9.15 -0.15
CA PRO A 25 -31.23 -10.26 0.82
C PRO A 25 -30.73 -11.65 0.35
N SER A 26 -30.70 -12.57 1.33
CA SER A 26 -30.94 -14.04 1.26
C SER A 26 -29.80 -14.99 0.88
N GLN A 27 -29.33 -15.78 1.86
CA GLN A 27 -29.52 -17.25 1.95
C GLN A 27 -28.81 -17.79 3.21
N GLU A 28 -29.58 -18.21 4.22
CA GLU A 28 -29.78 -19.62 4.60
C GLU A 28 -28.56 -20.28 5.25
N HIS A 29 -28.53 -20.24 6.58
CA HIS A 29 -27.80 -21.18 7.43
C HIS A 29 -28.62 -22.46 7.60
N PRO A 30 -27.97 -23.63 7.55
CA PRO A 30 -28.32 -24.74 8.42
C PRO A 30 -27.30 -24.91 9.55
N LEU A 31 -27.83 -25.33 10.70
CA LEU A 31 -27.11 -25.70 11.91
C LEU A 31 -26.08 -26.83 11.69
N PRO A 32 -25.10 -26.98 12.62
CA PRO A 32 -24.22 -28.13 12.66
C PRO A 32 -24.98 -29.36 13.18
N SER A 33 -24.98 -30.44 12.41
CA SER A 33 -25.35 -31.77 12.91
C SER A 33 -24.15 -32.39 13.62
N ASP A 34 -24.26 -32.55 14.93
CA ASP A 34 -23.43 -33.44 15.72
C ASP A 34 -23.62 -34.89 15.22
N SER A 35 -22.56 -35.51 14.71
CA SER A 35 -22.48 -36.97 14.64
C SER A 35 -21.11 -37.45 15.10
N THR A 36 -21.00 -37.60 16.41
CA THR A 36 -19.94 -38.34 17.08
C THR A 36 -20.04 -39.81 16.67
N PHE A 37 -19.21 -40.25 15.72
CA PHE A 37 -19.02 -41.67 15.42
C PHE A 37 -17.94 -42.21 16.36
N LEU A 38 -18.36 -42.74 17.51
CA LEU A 38 -17.51 -43.55 18.38
C LEU A 38 -17.62 -45.01 17.93
N GLY A 39 -16.52 -45.54 17.41
CA GLY A 39 -16.33 -46.96 17.23
C GLY A 39 -16.40 -47.69 18.57
N SER A 40 -17.07 -48.83 18.56
CA SER A 40 -16.93 -49.86 19.60
C SER A 40 -16.86 -51.22 18.91
N THR A 41 -15.67 -51.81 18.99
CA THR A 41 -15.38 -53.21 18.69
C THR A 41 -15.70 -54.07 19.91
N LEU A 42 -16.55 -55.09 19.75
CA LEU A 42 -16.55 -56.32 20.56
C LEU A 42 -17.00 -57.46 19.61
N THR A 43 -16.07 -58.29 19.13
CA THR A 43 -15.61 -59.54 19.78
C THR A 43 -16.75 -60.54 19.96
N ALA A 44 -16.94 -61.41 18.96
CA ALA A 44 -17.67 -62.66 19.13
C ALA A 44 -16.64 -63.79 19.25
N VAL A 45 -16.57 -64.34 20.45
CA VAL A 45 -15.82 -65.54 20.83
C VAL A 45 -16.58 -66.75 20.28
N ALA A 46 -15.88 -67.58 19.52
CA ALA A 46 -16.18 -68.99 19.39
C ALA A 46 -15.62 -69.69 20.64
N ASP A 47 -16.38 -70.61 21.24
CA ASP A 47 -16.03 -72.04 21.32
C ASP A 47 -16.86 -72.76 22.39
N GLU A 48 -16.81 -74.10 22.31
CA GLU A 48 -17.19 -75.14 23.26
C GLU A 48 -18.56 -75.81 23.04
N GLU A 49 -18.56 -76.87 22.22
CA GLU A 49 -18.92 -78.20 22.72
C GLU A 49 -18.24 -79.34 21.92
N PRO A 50 -17.64 -80.36 22.57
CA PRO A 50 -16.81 -81.37 21.93
C PRO A 50 -17.49 -82.73 21.74
N GLU A 51 -16.82 -83.58 20.95
CA GLU A 51 -16.80 -85.06 21.00
C GLU A 51 -18.13 -85.84 20.97
N SER A 52 -18.37 -86.54 19.86
CA SER A 52 -18.71 -87.96 19.97
C SER A 52 -18.46 -88.74 18.67
N ALA A 53 -17.54 -89.68 18.73
CA ALA A 53 -17.61 -90.94 17.99
C ALA A 53 -17.56 -92.06 19.06
N PRO A 54 -17.91 -93.33 18.76
CA PRO A 54 -18.63 -93.91 17.63
C PRO A 54 -19.85 -94.76 18.11
N VAL A 55 -20.32 -95.72 17.29
CA VAL A 55 -21.12 -96.94 17.62
C VAL A 55 -22.61 -96.86 17.19
N PRO A 56 -23.26 -97.94 16.72
CA PRO A 56 -22.83 -99.08 15.89
C PRO A 56 -23.73 -99.28 14.64
N LEU A 57 -23.27 -100.21 13.80
CA LEU A 57 -24.06 -101.07 12.92
C LEU A 57 -25.58 -101.15 13.22
N LEU A 58 -26.35 -100.90 12.18
CA LEU A 58 -27.69 -101.43 11.97
C LEU A 58 -27.74 -102.94 12.28
N GLY A 59 -28.57 -103.36 13.24
CA GLY A 59 -28.79 -104.77 13.52
C GLY A 59 -29.75 -104.99 14.69
N SER A 60 -31.04 -104.73 14.48
CA SER A 60 -32.11 -105.10 15.44
C SER A 60 -32.95 -106.23 14.84
N ASP A 61 -33.07 -107.32 15.60
CA ASP A 61 -33.57 -108.66 15.24
C ASP A 61 -35.09 -108.78 14.99
N LYS A 62 -35.71 -107.75 14.41
CA LYS A 62 -37.14 -107.76 14.04
C LYS A 62 -37.28 -107.42 12.55
N SER A 63 -36.56 -108.18 11.74
CA SER A 63 -36.66 -108.18 10.28
C SER A 63 -37.91 -108.95 9.85
N ALA A 64 -38.84 -108.25 9.19
CA ALA A 64 -39.95 -108.84 8.43
C ALA A 64 -39.63 -108.92 6.92
N PHE A 65 -38.36 -108.71 6.53
CA PHE A 65 -37.91 -108.84 5.16
C PHE A 65 -37.03 -110.08 5.01
N THR A 66 -37.59 -111.04 4.28
CA THR A 66 -36.92 -112.23 3.76
C THR A 66 -35.59 -111.85 3.11
N ARG A 67 -34.53 -112.62 3.41
CA ARG A 67 -33.26 -112.56 2.69
C ARG A 67 -33.51 -112.71 1.18
N VAL A 68 -33.21 -111.67 0.42
CA VAL A 68 -32.89 -111.82 -1.00
C VAL A 68 -31.37 -111.89 -1.07
N ALA A 69 -30.87 -113.09 -1.34
CA ALA A 69 -29.52 -113.25 -1.84
C ALA A 69 -29.45 -112.51 -3.18
N SER A 70 -28.77 -111.36 -3.22
CA SER A 70 -28.32 -110.80 -4.49
C SER A 70 -27.05 -111.53 -4.88
N THR A 71 -27.20 -112.73 -5.44
CA THR A 71 -26.23 -113.26 -6.41
C THR A 71 -26.45 -112.49 -7.70
N VAL A 72 -25.92 -111.27 -7.75
CA VAL A 72 -25.53 -110.63 -9.00
C VAL A 72 -24.03 -110.46 -8.90
N SER A 73 -23.35 -111.36 -9.60
CA SER A 73 -22.04 -111.13 -10.18
C SER A 73 -22.06 -109.76 -10.86
N HIS A 74 -21.67 -108.70 -10.15
CA HIS A 74 -21.14 -107.51 -10.78
C HIS A 74 -19.74 -107.87 -11.26
N GLN A 75 -19.73 -108.56 -12.39
CA GLN A 75 -18.71 -108.37 -13.40
C GLN A 75 -18.49 -106.85 -13.53
N PRO A 76 -17.26 -106.35 -13.67
CA PRO A 76 -17.02 -104.92 -13.88
C PRO A 76 -17.65 -104.53 -15.22
N THR A 77 -18.92 -104.17 -15.20
CA THR A 77 -19.52 -103.42 -16.28
C THR A 77 -19.04 -102.01 -16.04
N GLU A 78 -17.89 -101.70 -16.62
CA GLU A 78 -17.44 -100.34 -16.90
C GLU A 78 -18.67 -99.55 -17.34
N THR A 79 -19.26 -98.76 -16.44
CA THR A 79 -20.14 -97.67 -16.81
C THR A 79 -19.28 -96.42 -16.74
N PRO A 80 -18.46 -96.15 -17.77
CA PRO A 80 -17.55 -95.01 -17.80
C PRO A 80 -18.29 -93.70 -17.49
N GLY A 81 -19.61 -93.62 -17.76
CA GLY A 81 -20.42 -92.43 -17.47
C GLY A 81 -20.45 -91.94 -16.02
N ILE A 82 -20.56 -92.80 -14.99
CA ILE A 82 -20.74 -92.33 -13.60
C ILE A 82 -19.39 -91.92 -12.98
N GLU A 83 -18.35 -92.71 -13.24
CA GLU A 83 -16.99 -92.43 -12.77
C GLU A 83 -16.40 -91.21 -13.49
N ASN A 84 -16.70 -91.05 -14.80
CA ASN A 84 -16.40 -89.84 -15.53
C ASN A 84 -17.18 -88.63 -14.99
N SER A 85 -18.47 -88.75 -14.66
CA SER A 85 -19.24 -87.65 -14.03
C SER A 85 -18.72 -87.27 -12.64
N LEU A 86 -18.25 -88.23 -11.83
CA LEU A 86 -17.62 -87.95 -10.55
C LEU A 86 -16.26 -87.26 -10.72
N ALA A 87 -15.45 -87.71 -11.68
CA ALA A 87 -14.20 -87.06 -12.04
C ALA A 87 -14.43 -85.64 -12.58
N GLU A 88 -15.41 -85.44 -13.46
CA GLU A 88 -15.84 -84.13 -13.99
C GLU A 88 -16.35 -83.20 -12.88
N MET A 89 -17.13 -83.71 -11.92
CA MET A 89 -17.58 -82.95 -10.76
C MET A 89 -16.42 -82.59 -9.84
N SER A 90 -15.46 -83.51 -9.63
CA SER A 90 -14.25 -83.24 -8.85
C SER A 90 -13.38 -82.18 -9.53
N THR A 91 -13.21 -82.24 -10.85
CA THR A 91 -12.49 -81.20 -11.61
C THR A 91 -13.21 -79.86 -11.57
N MET A 92 -14.54 -79.82 -11.75
CA MET A 92 -15.32 -78.58 -11.61
C MET A 92 -15.23 -77.99 -10.20
N THR A 93 -15.20 -78.83 -9.16
CA THR A 93 -15.06 -78.37 -7.77
C THR A 93 -13.67 -77.76 -7.52
N LEU A 94 -12.61 -78.36 -8.07
CA LEU A 94 -11.25 -77.81 -8.01
C LEU A 94 -11.13 -76.50 -8.80
N GLU A 95 -11.72 -76.41 -9.99
CA GLU A 95 -11.79 -75.19 -10.79
C GLU A 95 -12.54 -74.08 -10.02
N LEU A 96 -13.69 -74.39 -9.43
CA LEU A 96 -14.45 -73.45 -8.61
C LEU A 96 -13.62 -72.97 -7.41
N GLN A 97 -12.93 -73.88 -6.71
CA GLN A 97 -12.04 -73.53 -5.60
C GLN A 97 -10.90 -72.61 -6.05
N SER A 98 -10.32 -72.85 -7.22
CA SER A 98 -9.29 -71.99 -7.81
C SER A 98 -9.83 -70.59 -8.15
N LEU A 99 -11.03 -70.51 -8.72
CA LEU A 99 -11.70 -69.26 -9.05
C LEU A 99 -12.09 -68.47 -7.79
N CYS A 100 -12.57 -69.14 -6.74
CA CYS A 100 -12.85 -68.51 -5.45
C CYS A 100 -11.58 -67.94 -4.81
N SER A 101 -10.45 -68.67 -4.89
CA SER A 101 -9.16 -68.21 -4.36
C SER A 101 -8.65 -66.98 -5.13
N LEU A 102 -8.73 -67.02 -6.47
CA LEU A 102 -8.34 -65.89 -7.33
C LEU A 102 -9.23 -64.66 -7.08
N LEU A 103 -10.54 -64.86 -6.91
CA LEU A 103 -11.47 -63.79 -6.57
C LEU A 103 -11.14 -63.18 -5.20
N GLN A 104 -10.78 -64.01 -4.22
CA GLN A 104 -10.42 -63.55 -2.89
C GLN A 104 -9.11 -62.75 -2.92
N GLU A 105 -8.08 -63.22 -3.61
CA GLU A 105 -6.81 -62.51 -3.78
C GLU A 105 -7.02 -61.16 -4.50
N SER A 106 -7.84 -61.13 -5.56
CA SER A 106 -8.21 -59.91 -6.28
C SER A 106 -8.92 -58.89 -5.37
N LYS A 107 -9.86 -59.35 -4.53
CA LYS A 107 -10.52 -58.49 -3.54
C LYS A 107 -9.54 -57.96 -2.49
N GLU A 108 -8.65 -58.80 -1.98
CA GLU A 108 -7.62 -58.41 -1.01
C GLU A 108 -6.64 -57.39 -1.60
N GLU A 109 -6.24 -57.54 -2.86
CA GLU A 109 -5.43 -56.55 -3.58
C GLU A 109 -6.19 -55.22 -3.75
N ALA A 110 -7.48 -55.27 -4.11
CA ALA A 110 -8.32 -54.08 -4.21
C ALA A 110 -8.46 -53.35 -2.86
N VAL A 111 -8.62 -54.08 -1.75
CA VAL A 111 -8.66 -53.50 -0.41
C VAL A 111 -7.30 -52.88 -0.04
N ARG A 112 -6.19 -53.59 -0.30
CA ARG A 112 -4.84 -53.10 -0.03
C ARG A 112 -4.51 -51.82 -0.82
N THR A 113 -4.92 -51.77 -2.08
CA THR A 113 -4.73 -50.58 -2.94
C THR A 113 -5.58 -49.40 -2.48
N LEU A 114 -6.85 -49.62 -2.11
CA LEU A 114 -7.70 -48.57 -1.54
C LEU A 114 -7.17 -48.05 -0.20
N GLN A 115 -6.74 -48.93 0.70
CA GLN A 115 -6.13 -48.53 1.98
C GLN A 115 -4.88 -47.68 1.77
N ARG A 116 -3.99 -48.08 0.84
CA ARG A 116 -2.81 -47.28 0.49
C ARG A 116 -3.21 -45.89 -0.01
N LYS A 117 -4.21 -45.82 -0.89
CA LYS A 117 -4.70 -44.54 -1.42
C LYS A 117 -5.36 -43.66 -0.35
N ILE A 118 -6.07 -44.25 0.61
CA ILE A 118 -6.61 -43.53 1.77
C ILE A 118 -5.47 -42.92 2.60
N CYS A 119 -4.42 -43.70 2.90
CA CYS A 119 -3.25 -43.19 3.63
C CYS A 119 -2.53 -42.08 2.86
N ASP A 120 -2.32 -42.25 1.56
CA ASP A 120 -1.68 -41.24 0.71
C ASP A 120 -2.49 -39.93 0.68
N LEU A 121 -3.82 -40.03 0.53
CA LEU A 121 -4.71 -38.87 0.56
C LEU A 121 -4.75 -38.19 1.93
N GLN A 122 -4.73 -38.96 3.02
CA GLN A 122 -4.64 -38.40 4.38
C GLN A 122 -3.34 -37.64 4.60
N ALA A 123 -2.21 -38.17 4.13
CA ALA A 123 -0.92 -37.49 4.20
C ALA A 123 -0.90 -36.21 3.36
N GLN A 124 -1.47 -36.24 2.15
CA GLN A 124 -1.59 -35.04 1.31
C GLN A 124 -2.47 -33.97 1.96
N LEU A 125 -3.61 -34.35 2.54
CA LEU A 125 -4.50 -33.42 3.22
C LEU A 125 -3.79 -32.77 4.41
N GLN A 126 -3.08 -33.55 5.22
CA GLN A 126 -2.34 -33.03 6.37
C GLN A 126 -1.22 -32.06 5.94
N ALA A 127 -0.45 -32.40 4.91
CA ALA A 127 0.58 -31.50 4.38
C ALA A 127 -0.01 -30.19 3.83
N GLN A 128 -1.19 -30.26 3.20
CA GLN A 128 -1.88 -29.08 2.70
C GLN A 128 -2.43 -28.21 3.85
N GLU A 129 -2.95 -28.82 4.91
CA GLU A 129 -3.42 -28.14 6.12
C GLU A 129 -2.27 -27.39 6.80
N GLU A 130 -1.11 -28.04 6.99
CA GLU A 130 0.09 -27.44 7.56
C GLU A 130 0.58 -26.26 6.71
N GLN A 131 0.62 -26.42 5.39
CA GLN A 131 1.00 -25.36 4.45
C GLN A 131 0.05 -24.16 4.54
N HIS A 132 -1.26 -24.39 4.57
CA HIS A 132 -2.25 -23.31 4.71
C HIS A 132 -2.13 -22.62 6.05
N GLN A 133 -1.88 -23.36 7.13
CA GLN A 133 -1.72 -22.81 8.47
C GLN A 133 -0.45 -21.95 8.59
N GLU A 134 0.66 -22.36 7.98
CA GLU A 134 1.88 -21.55 7.90
C GLU A 134 1.66 -20.29 7.05
N ALA A 135 1.01 -20.41 5.90
CA ALA A 135 0.68 -19.27 5.05
C ALA A 135 -0.25 -18.28 5.76
N GLN A 136 -1.20 -18.76 6.56
CA GLN A 136 -2.07 -17.93 7.38
C GLN A 136 -1.27 -17.20 8.46
N LYS A 137 -0.42 -17.89 9.22
CA LYS A 137 0.44 -17.29 10.25
C LYS A 137 1.36 -16.21 9.66
N ALA A 138 1.91 -16.44 8.47
CA ALA A 138 2.73 -15.46 7.77
C ALA A 138 1.92 -14.20 7.42
N LYS A 139 0.69 -14.36 6.89
CA LYS A 139 -0.21 -13.24 6.60
C LYS A 139 -0.61 -12.48 7.87
N GLU A 140 -0.90 -13.18 8.96
CA GLU A 140 -1.23 -12.56 10.26
C GLU A 140 -0.05 -11.74 10.80
N ALA A 141 1.18 -12.27 10.71
CA ALA A 141 2.38 -11.54 11.10
C ALA A 141 2.60 -10.28 10.25
N ASP A 142 2.30 -10.33 8.95
CA ASP A 142 2.42 -9.16 8.07
C ASP A 142 1.34 -8.11 8.35
N ILE A 143 0.09 -8.53 8.63
CA ILE A 143 -0.98 -7.64 9.07
C ILE A 143 -0.59 -6.93 10.37
N GLU A 144 -0.02 -7.66 11.34
CA GLU A 144 0.43 -7.09 12.61
C GLU A 144 1.54 -6.05 12.40
N LYS A 145 2.54 -6.35 11.55
CA LYS A 145 3.58 -5.38 11.17
C LYS A 145 2.99 -4.12 10.51
N LEU A 146 2.04 -4.29 9.59
CA LEU A 146 1.37 -3.17 8.93
C LEU A 146 0.57 -2.31 9.93
N ASN A 147 -0.14 -2.94 10.86
CA ASN A 147 -0.88 -2.24 11.92
C ASN A 147 0.06 -1.44 12.82
N GLN A 148 1.19 -2.01 13.23
CA GLN A 148 2.20 -1.29 14.01
C GLN A 148 2.77 -0.09 13.25
N ALA A 149 3.10 -0.27 11.97
CA ALA A 149 3.57 0.81 11.11
C ALA A 149 2.51 1.91 10.95
N LEU A 150 1.24 1.54 10.82
CA LEU A 150 0.12 2.47 10.72
C LEU A 150 -0.08 3.26 12.02
N CYS A 151 0.00 2.61 13.19
CA CYS A 151 -0.08 3.29 14.48
C CYS A 151 1.05 4.30 14.69
N LEU A 152 2.28 3.95 14.28
CA LEU A 152 3.41 4.87 14.32
C LEU A 152 3.22 6.06 13.37
N ARG A 153 2.80 5.80 12.13
CA ARG A 153 2.43 6.85 11.16
C ARG A 153 1.40 7.81 11.72
N TYR A 154 0.34 7.29 12.33
CA TYR A 154 -0.72 8.10 12.92
C TYR A 154 -0.22 9.01 14.05
N LYS A 155 0.65 8.48 14.93
CA LYS A 155 1.27 9.28 16.00
C LYS A 155 2.15 10.40 15.45
N ASN A 156 3.01 10.07 14.48
CA ASN A 156 3.88 11.06 13.84
C ASN A 156 3.09 12.14 13.11
N GLU A 157 2.01 11.77 12.42
CA GLU A 157 1.12 12.73 11.74
C GLU A 157 0.48 13.69 12.74
N LYS A 158 0.01 13.17 13.89
CA LYS A 158 -0.56 14.00 14.94
C LYS A 158 0.47 14.98 15.53
N GLU A 159 1.68 14.51 15.83
CA GLU A 159 2.78 15.36 16.32
C GLU A 159 3.16 16.44 15.28
N LEU A 160 3.22 16.07 14.00
CA LEU A 160 3.47 17.02 12.92
C LEU A 160 2.38 18.09 12.84
N GLN A 161 1.11 17.70 12.98
CA GLN A 161 -0.01 18.62 12.97
C GLN A 161 0.00 19.57 14.17
N GLU A 162 0.40 19.09 15.36
CA GLU A 162 0.63 19.94 16.54
C GLU A 162 1.77 20.95 16.31
N VAL A 163 2.88 20.53 15.69
CA VAL A 163 3.99 21.45 15.34
C VAL A 163 3.55 22.49 14.32
N ILE A 164 2.79 22.10 13.29
CA ILE A 164 2.25 23.04 12.30
C ILE A 164 1.33 24.06 12.98
N GLN A 165 0.46 23.61 13.88
CA GLN A 165 -0.42 24.49 14.64
C GLN A 165 0.37 25.52 15.46
N GLN A 166 1.39 25.07 16.20
CA GLN A 166 2.27 25.96 16.97
C GLN A 166 3.02 26.97 16.09
N GLN A 167 3.48 26.53 14.90
CA GLN A 167 4.13 27.44 13.96
C GLN A 167 3.16 28.49 13.40
N ASN A 168 1.94 28.10 13.07
CA ASN A 168 0.91 29.04 12.60
C ASN A 168 0.57 30.09 13.65
N GLU A 169 0.41 29.69 14.92
CA GLU A 169 0.20 30.62 16.04
C GLU A 169 1.36 31.61 16.18
N LYS A 170 2.60 31.12 16.11
CA LYS A 170 3.79 31.99 16.16
C LYS A 170 3.86 32.98 15.00
N ILE A 171 3.47 32.55 13.79
CA ILE A 171 3.42 33.44 12.62
C ILE A 171 2.36 34.52 12.84
N LEU A 172 1.18 34.17 13.33
CA LEU A 172 0.12 35.14 13.65
C LEU A 172 0.60 36.15 14.68
N GLU A 173 1.24 35.72 15.77
CA GLU A 173 1.83 36.64 16.75
C GLU A 173 2.89 37.56 16.15
N GLN A 174 3.71 37.06 15.22
CA GLN A 174 4.70 37.89 14.53
C GLN A 174 4.06 38.92 13.61
N ILE A 175 2.99 38.56 12.92
CA ILE A 175 2.19 39.48 12.10
C ILE A 175 1.62 40.58 12.98
N ASP A 176 1.05 40.24 14.14
CA ASP A 176 0.49 41.22 15.08
C ASP A 176 1.56 42.19 15.59
N LYS A 177 2.72 41.67 16.04
CA LYS A 177 3.88 42.48 16.48
C LYS A 177 4.40 43.38 15.36
N SER A 178 4.46 42.87 14.12
CA SER A 178 4.83 43.67 12.95
C SER A 178 3.82 44.79 12.70
N GLY A 179 2.53 44.51 12.83
CA GLY A 179 1.47 45.51 12.74
C GLY A 179 1.58 46.60 13.79
N GLU A 180 1.91 46.25 15.04
CA GLU A 180 2.20 47.22 16.10
C GLU A 180 3.42 48.08 15.78
N LEU A 181 4.51 47.49 15.28
CA LEU A 181 5.70 48.23 14.88
C LEU A 181 5.42 49.22 13.74
N ILE A 182 4.55 48.87 12.79
CA ILE A 182 4.13 49.78 11.72
C ILE A 182 3.36 50.97 12.31
N ARG A 183 2.38 50.72 13.18
CA ARG A 183 1.61 51.79 13.86
C ARG A 183 2.52 52.73 14.66
N LEU A 184 3.42 52.17 15.46
CA LEU A 184 4.36 52.95 16.25
C LEU A 184 5.30 53.79 15.37
N ARG A 185 5.76 53.24 14.24
CA ARG A 185 6.57 53.98 13.27
C ARG A 185 5.78 55.15 12.67
N GLU A 186 4.52 54.93 12.30
CA GLU A 186 3.63 55.99 11.80
C GLU A 186 3.47 57.11 12.84
N GLU A 187 3.18 56.76 14.09
CA GLU A 187 3.08 57.73 15.20
C GLU A 187 4.38 58.53 15.39
N VAL A 188 5.54 57.87 15.41
CA VAL A 188 6.84 58.53 15.52
C VAL A 188 7.05 59.52 14.37
N THR A 189 6.69 59.16 13.13
CA THR A 189 6.81 60.09 12.00
C THR A 189 5.86 61.28 12.12
N GLN A 190 4.65 61.07 12.63
CA GLN A 190 3.67 62.13 12.86
C GLN A 190 4.10 63.07 13.97
N LEU A 191 4.57 62.54 15.11
CA LEU A 191 5.09 63.31 16.23
C LEU A 191 6.32 64.11 15.82
N THR A 192 7.24 63.52 15.06
CA THR A 192 8.42 64.22 14.51
C THR A 192 8.01 65.41 13.65
N ARG A 193 7.00 65.25 12.79
CA ARG A 193 6.47 66.34 11.95
C ARG A 193 5.82 67.44 12.80
N SER A 194 5.05 67.07 13.82
CA SER A 194 4.42 68.04 14.73
C SER A 194 5.44 68.80 15.58
N LEU A 195 6.48 68.11 16.08
CA LEU A 195 7.59 68.74 16.79
C LEU A 195 8.29 69.78 15.91
N ARG A 196 8.63 69.42 14.66
CA ARG A 196 9.24 70.36 13.71
C ARG A 196 8.39 71.61 13.49
N ARG A 197 7.07 71.46 13.36
CA ARG A 197 6.14 72.59 13.23
C ARG A 197 6.17 73.48 14.48
N ALA A 198 6.05 72.90 15.67
CA ALA A 198 6.11 73.64 16.92
C ALA A 198 7.47 74.35 17.14
N GLU A 199 8.58 73.69 16.80
CA GLU A 199 9.93 74.28 16.82
C GLU A 199 10.01 75.50 15.89
N THR A 200 9.47 75.39 14.67
CA THR A 200 9.45 76.51 13.72
C THR A 200 8.56 77.67 14.19
N GLU A 201 7.37 77.38 14.70
CA GLU A 201 6.45 78.40 15.24
C GLU A 201 7.09 79.14 16.42
N THR A 202 7.71 78.41 17.35
CA THR A 202 8.42 78.98 18.50
C THR A 202 9.57 79.87 18.05
N LYS A 203 10.37 79.43 17.07
CA LYS A 203 11.48 80.21 16.54
C LYS A 203 11.00 81.52 15.89
N VAL A 204 9.92 81.47 15.11
CA VAL A 204 9.33 82.67 14.48
C VAL A 204 8.80 83.65 15.54
N LEU A 205 8.12 83.16 16.57
CA LEU A 205 7.66 84.00 17.69
C LEU A 205 8.83 84.63 18.44
N GLN A 206 9.90 83.86 18.70
CA GLN A 206 11.11 84.38 19.35
C GLN A 206 11.81 85.44 18.50
N GLU A 207 11.93 85.24 17.18
CA GLU A 207 12.46 86.23 16.24
C GLU A 207 11.59 87.50 16.22
N THR A 208 10.26 87.36 16.29
CA THR A 208 9.32 88.49 16.34
C THR A 208 9.46 89.29 17.63
N LEU A 209 9.57 88.61 18.78
CA LEU A 209 9.82 89.25 20.09
C LEU A 209 11.18 89.95 20.15
N ALA A 210 12.24 89.32 19.64
CA ALA A 210 13.57 89.91 19.57
C ALA A 210 13.61 91.15 18.65
N GLY A 211 12.84 91.12 17.55
CA GLY A 211 12.67 92.27 16.65
C GLY A 211 11.96 93.47 17.28
N GLN A 212 11.11 93.26 18.30
CA GLN A 212 10.45 94.34 19.04
C GLN A 212 11.32 94.98 20.14
N LEU A 213 12.39 94.30 20.58
CA LEU A 213 13.22 94.73 21.70
C LEU A 213 14.40 95.63 21.30
N ASN A 214 14.67 95.81 20.01
CA ASN A 214 15.75 96.68 19.51
C ASN A 214 15.20 98.07 19.10
N PRO A 215 15.41 99.13 19.89
CA PRO A 215 14.96 100.48 19.56
C PRO A 215 15.74 101.15 18.40
N ASP A 216 16.87 100.58 17.95
CA ASP A 216 17.74 101.13 16.89
C ASP A 216 17.74 100.34 15.57
N SER A 217 16.96 99.25 15.45
CA SER A 217 16.95 98.47 14.21
C SER A 217 16.16 99.16 13.10
N GLN A 218 16.86 99.65 12.08
CA GLN A 218 16.27 100.06 10.80
C GLN A 218 15.38 98.94 10.23
N PRO A 219 14.26 99.28 9.57
CA PRO A 219 13.38 98.28 8.97
C PRO A 219 14.20 97.40 8.01
N MET A 220 14.21 96.09 8.25
CA MET A 220 14.83 95.13 7.35
C MET A 220 14.26 95.35 5.94
N ALA A 221 15.13 95.58 4.95
CA ALA A 221 14.71 95.80 3.58
C ALA A 221 13.84 94.62 3.12
N THR A 222 12.59 94.88 2.77
CA THR A 222 11.56 93.88 2.37
C THR A 222 12.08 92.83 1.38
N ASN A 223 13.02 93.23 0.52
CA ASN A 223 13.70 92.37 -0.45
C ASN A 223 14.46 91.19 0.19
N TRP A 224 15.16 91.40 1.30
CA TRP A 224 15.93 90.34 1.98
C TRP A 224 15.02 89.29 2.62
N ILE A 225 13.91 89.72 3.22
CA ILE A 225 12.91 88.81 3.81
C ILE A 225 12.26 87.97 2.70
N GLN A 226 11.90 88.60 1.59
CA GLN A 226 11.30 87.92 0.44
C GLN A 226 12.26 86.90 -0.19
N GLU A 227 13.54 87.25 -0.37
CA GLU A 227 14.57 86.34 -0.87
C GLU A 227 14.78 85.15 0.08
N LYS A 228 14.86 85.39 1.40
CA LYS A 228 14.99 84.33 2.40
C LYS A 228 13.80 83.37 2.38
N VAL A 229 12.57 83.87 2.23
CA VAL A 229 11.36 83.02 2.12
C VAL A 229 11.41 82.20 0.84
N TRP A 230 11.77 82.81 -0.29
CA TRP A 230 11.86 82.13 -1.58
C TRP A 230 12.92 81.01 -1.56
N LEU A 231 14.12 81.31 -1.03
CA LEU A 231 15.19 80.31 -0.89
C LEU A 231 14.78 79.17 0.06
N SER A 232 14.09 79.49 1.16
CA SER A 232 13.60 78.46 2.10
C SER A 232 12.60 77.52 1.42
N GLN A 233 11.68 78.06 0.61
CA GLN A 233 10.72 77.26 -0.16
C GLN A 233 11.43 76.36 -1.18
N GLU A 234 12.42 76.88 -1.90
CA GLU A 234 13.15 76.08 -2.89
C GLU A 234 13.99 74.98 -2.22
N VAL A 235 14.61 75.26 -1.07
CA VAL A 235 15.33 74.25 -0.28
C VAL A 235 14.39 73.16 0.22
N ASP A 236 13.19 73.51 0.69
CA ASP A 236 12.20 72.52 1.14
C ASP A 236 11.67 71.68 -0.03
N LYS A 237 11.43 72.28 -1.19
CA LYS A 237 11.07 71.57 -2.43
C LYS A 237 12.17 70.59 -2.87
N LEU A 238 13.42 71.04 -2.89
CA LEU A 238 14.57 70.18 -3.20
C LEU A 238 14.70 69.03 -2.20
N ARG A 239 14.43 69.28 -0.91
CA ARG A 239 14.45 68.24 0.11
C ARG A 239 13.39 67.17 -0.15
N VAL A 240 12.17 67.56 -0.51
CA VAL A 240 11.09 66.62 -0.86
C VAL A 240 11.48 65.80 -2.11
N MET A 241 11.92 66.45 -3.18
CA MET A 241 12.34 65.77 -4.41
C MET A 241 13.48 64.77 -4.17
N PHE A 242 14.45 65.13 -3.33
CA PHE A 242 15.54 64.23 -2.96
C PHE A 242 15.05 62.99 -2.21
N LEU A 243 14.10 63.15 -1.28
CA LEU A 243 13.48 62.04 -0.56
C LEU A 243 12.69 61.12 -1.49
N GLU A 244 11.93 61.68 -2.42
CA GLU A 244 11.20 60.91 -3.45
C GLU A 244 12.16 60.11 -4.33
N MET A 245 13.20 60.75 -4.87
CA MET A 245 14.22 60.08 -5.67
C MET A 245 14.93 58.97 -4.89
N LYS A 246 15.23 59.20 -3.60
CA LYS A 246 15.82 58.18 -2.72
C LYS A 246 14.90 56.98 -2.54
N ASN A 247 13.59 57.21 -2.39
CA ASN A 247 12.59 56.16 -2.26
C ASN A 247 12.44 55.35 -3.57
N GLU A 248 12.36 56.02 -4.72
CA GLU A 248 12.29 55.35 -6.02
C GLU A 248 13.55 54.54 -6.31
N LYS A 249 14.73 55.07 -5.97
CA LYS A 249 15.99 54.31 -6.03
C LYS A 249 15.95 53.05 -5.17
N ALA A 250 15.39 53.14 -3.95
CA ALA A 250 15.27 51.98 -3.06
C ALA A 250 14.32 50.91 -3.64
N LYS A 251 13.15 51.31 -4.17
CA LYS A 251 12.22 50.40 -4.86
C LYS A 251 12.88 49.72 -6.06
N LEU A 252 13.62 50.49 -6.86
CA LEU A 252 14.32 49.99 -8.02
C LEU A 252 15.42 48.98 -7.62
N MET A 253 16.16 49.26 -6.55
CA MET A 253 17.16 48.34 -6.00
C MET A 253 16.54 47.00 -5.57
N VAL A 254 15.39 47.01 -4.91
CA VAL A 254 14.66 45.78 -4.54
C VAL A 254 14.24 44.98 -5.78
N LYS A 255 13.74 45.66 -6.82
CA LYS A 255 13.39 45.00 -8.10
C LYS A 255 14.61 44.36 -8.77
N PHE A 256 15.72 45.09 -8.88
CA PHE A 256 16.96 44.56 -9.45
C PHE A 256 17.49 43.37 -8.65
N GLN A 257 17.46 43.44 -7.32
CA GLN A 257 17.88 42.33 -6.47
C GLN A 257 17.00 41.09 -6.68
N SER A 258 15.68 41.28 -6.80
CA SER A 258 14.76 40.18 -7.12
C SER A 258 15.07 39.55 -8.47
N HIS A 259 15.24 40.35 -9.52
CA HIS A 259 15.61 39.85 -10.85
C HIS A 259 16.95 39.10 -10.83
N ARG A 260 17.95 39.61 -10.12
CA ARG A 260 19.25 38.95 -9.95
C ARG A 260 19.09 37.58 -9.30
N ASN A 261 18.32 37.49 -8.21
CA ASN A 261 18.08 36.23 -7.51
C ASN A 261 17.36 35.19 -8.39
N ILE A 262 16.38 35.62 -9.22
CA ILE A 262 15.68 34.73 -10.17
C ILE A 262 16.67 34.17 -11.21
N LEU A 263 17.52 35.02 -11.76
CA LEU A 263 18.51 34.60 -12.76
C LEU A 263 19.55 33.65 -12.15
N GLU A 264 20.04 33.94 -10.94
CA GLU A 264 20.96 33.05 -10.21
C GLU A 264 20.34 31.68 -9.95
N GLU A 265 19.07 31.63 -9.53
CA GLU A 265 18.37 30.37 -9.30
C GLU A 265 18.14 29.58 -10.60
N ASN A 266 17.79 30.26 -11.70
CA ASN A 266 17.64 29.62 -13.00
C ASN A 266 18.96 29.04 -13.50
N LEU A 267 20.06 29.77 -13.35
CA LEU A 267 21.40 29.29 -13.68
C LEU A 267 21.71 28.02 -12.88
N ARG A 268 21.51 28.06 -11.55
CA ARG A 268 21.74 26.91 -10.67
C ARG A 268 20.89 25.69 -11.05
N ARG A 269 19.64 25.89 -11.49
CA ARG A 269 18.78 24.79 -11.98
C ARG A 269 19.30 24.22 -13.29
N SER A 270 19.66 25.08 -14.24
CA SER A 270 20.24 24.67 -15.51
C SER A 270 21.53 23.88 -15.31
N ASP A 271 22.42 24.33 -14.42
CA ASP A 271 23.67 23.62 -14.11
C ASP A 271 23.42 22.22 -13.52
N LYS A 272 22.37 22.07 -12.70
CA LYS A 272 21.96 20.77 -12.16
C LYS A 272 21.39 19.83 -13.22
N GLU A 273 20.59 20.36 -14.13
CA GLU A 273 20.04 19.57 -15.25
C GLU A 273 21.14 19.16 -16.21
N LEU A 274 22.07 20.07 -16.51
CA LEU A 274 23.25 19.79 -17.33
C LEU A 274 24.11 18.69 -16.71
N LYS A 275 24.37 18.76 -15.39
CA LYS A 275 25.08 17.68 -14.69
C LYS A 275 24.38 16.32 -14.79
N LYS A 276 23.04 16.28 -14.70
CA LYS A 276 22.30 15.02 -14.90
C LYS A 276 22.44 14.48 -16.32
N LEU A 277 22.42 15.36 -17.31
CA LEU A 277 22.63 14.98 -18.70
C LEU A 277 24.05 14.44 -18.90
N ASP A 278 25.07 15.08 -18.32
CA ASP A 278 26.44 14.59 -18.33
C ASP A 278 26.54 13.20 -17.66
N ASP A 279 25.93 13.02 -16.49
CA ASP A 279 25.91 11.75 -15.76
C ASP A 279 25.23 10.63 -16.61
N ILE A 280 24.13 10.95 -17.30
CA ILE A 280 23.43 10.00 -18.19
C ILE A 280 24.28 9.67 -19.41
N VAL A 281 24.87 10.67 -20.06
CA VAL A 281 25.75 10.50 -21.23
C VAL A 281 26.94 9.62 -20.86
N GLN A 282 27.56 9.89 -19.72
CA GLN A 282 28.66 9.09 -19.18
C GLN A 282 28.22 7.64 -18.91
N HIS A 283 27.05 7.45 -18.29
CA HIS A 283 26.52 6.12 -18.02
C HIS A 283 26.23 5.32 -19.30
N ILE A 284 25.68 5.97 -20.34
CA ILE A 284 25.48 5.36 -21.66
C ILE A 284 26.82 4.95 -22.26
N TYR A 285 27.81 5.86 -22.24
CA TYR A 285 29.15 5.60 -22.75
C TYR A 285 29.79 4.37 -22.08
N GLU A 286 29.78 4.32 -20.74
CA GLU A 286 30.29 3.19 -19.96
C GLU A 286 29.55 1.88 -20.25
N THR A 287 28.23 1.94 -20.41
CA THR A 287 27.40 0.77 -20.72
C THR A 287 27.72 0.21 -22.10
N LEU A 288 27.89 1.07 -23.11
CA LEU A 288 28.28 0.65 -24.45
C LEU A 288 29.69 0.05 -24.47
N LEU A 289 30.65 0.64 -23.74
CA LEU A 289 31.99 0.08 -23.60
C LEU A 289 32.01 -1.29 -22.91
N SER A 290 31.06 -1.54 -22.00
CA SER A 290 30.97 -2.81 -21.26
C SER A 290 30.49 -3.98 -22.12
N ILE A 291 29.86 -3.73 -23.29
CA ILE A 291 29.30 -4.76 -24.17
C ILE A 291 29.83 -4.63 -25.61
N PRO A 292 31.16 -4.72 -25.82
CA PRO A 292 31.80 -4.37 -27.10
C PRO A 292 31.37 -5.28 -28.26
N GLU A 293 31.06 -6.56 -27.99
CA GLU A 293 30.68 -7.51 -29.05
C GLU A 293 29.30 -7.22 -29.65
N VAL A 294 28.35 -6.75 -28.82
CA VAL A 294 27.01 -6.36 -29.29
C VAL A 294 27.09 -5.03 -30.03
N VAL A 295 27.88 -4.08 -29.53
CA VAL A 295 28.10 -2.77 -30.18
C VAL A 295 28.76 -2.93 -31.55
N ARG A 296 29.73 -3.85 -31.69
CA ARG A 296 30.37 -4.19 -32.99
C ARG A 296 29.38 -4.75 -34.01
N GLY A 297 28.32 -5.43 -33.54
CA GLY A 297 27.28 -6.04 -34.38
C GLY A 297 26.21 -5.06 -34.87
N CYS A 298 26.15 -3.84 -34.35
CA CYS A 298 25.12 -2.84 -34.66
C CYS A 298 25.76 -1.50 -35.04
N LYS A 299 25.59 -1.10 -36.31
CA LYS A 299 26.19 0.14 -36.86
C LYS A 299 25.69 1.40 -36.16
N GLU A 300 24.45 1.39 -35.71
CA GLU A 300 23.81 2.50 -35.01
C GLU A 300 24.41 2.70 -33.61
N LEU A 301 24.68 1.62 -32.87
CA LEU A 301 25.36 1.69 -31.56
C LEU A 301 26.82 2.11 -31.71
N GLN A 302 27.48 1.69 -32.79
CA GLN A 302 28.84 2.12 -33.09
C GLN A 302 28.91 3.61 -33.42
N GLY A 303 27.98 4.13 -34.24
CA GLY A 303 27.87 5.56 -34.52
C GLY A 303 27.50 6.39 -33.29
N LEU A 304 26.67 5.85 -32.39
CA LEU A 304 26.38 6.48 -31.10
C LEU A 304 27.62 6.53 -30.20
N LEU A 305 28.42 5.45 -30.15
CA LEU A 305 29.66 5.43 -29.37
C LEU A 305 30.67 6.47 -29.90
N GLU A 306 30.81 6.59 -31.22
CA GLU A 306 31.66 7.63 -31.85
C GLU A 306 31.16 9.05 -31.55
N PHE A 307 29.85 9.27 -31.47
CA PHE A 307 29.27 10.57 -31.12
C PHE A 307 29.47 10.96 -29.64
N LEU A 308 29.55 9.97 -28.75
CA LEU A 308 29.74 10.16 -27.31
C LEU A 308 31.22 10.17 -26.89
N SER A 309 32.15 9.87 -27.81
CA SER A 309 33.61 9.87 -27.61
C SER A 309 34.20 11.27 -27.74
#